data_AF-F7XNC5-F1
#
_entry.id   AF-F7XNC5-F1
#
_cell.length_a   1.000
_cell.length_b   1.000
_cell.length_c   1.000
_cell.angle_alpha   90.00
_cell.angle_beta   90.00
_cell.angle_gamma   90.00
#
_symmetry.space_group_name_H-M   'P 1'
#
loop_
_entity.id
_entity.type
_entity.pdbx_description
1 polymer ?
#
loop_
_entity_poly.entity_id
_entity_poly.type
_entity_poly.pdbx_seq_one_letter_code
_entity_poly.pdbx_strand_id
1 'polypeptide(L)'
;MINKSILKFLMLLVVLSLFALQAGANQNSEPAEYEIIIQGFEYNPSELTIYENDTVIWINMDAETHTVTADEFDSGDLQDGDSFSYTFNETGTYDYMCIYHPQMQGTVIVEAEVDDDVPPVADFTANPTSGVAPLEVTFTDNSENAVEYHWDFGDGNTSAEVNPTHTYLTPDVYTVTLTVSNEVGEDSAEETITVGHPVDDEPSPIPGFGIIFAITSLFAIAALVKKIRQK
;
A
#
# COMPACT_ATOMS: atom_id res chain seq x y z
N MET A 1 25.04 43.35 -25.82
CA MET A 1 23.62 43.35 -25.44
C MET A 1 23.09 41.96 -25.76
N ILE A 2 22.74 41.18 -24.74
CA ILE A 2 22.10 39.87 -24.94
C ILE A 2 20.70 40.17 -25.48
N ASN A 3 20.32 39.56 -26.61
CA ASN A 3 19.01 39.74 -27.23
C ASN A 3 17.93 39.31 -26.22
N LYS A 4 16.91 40.15 -25.98
CA LYS A 4 15.80 39.83 -25.07
C LYS A 4 15.13 38.49 -25.42
N SER A 5 15.11 38.09 -26.70
CA SER A 5 14.61 36.78 -27.12
C SER A 5 15.52 35.61 -26.69
N ILE A 6 16.84 35.82 -26.63
CA ILE A 6 17.80 34.80 -26.15
C ILE A 6 17.72 34.69 -24.61
N LEU A 7 17.47 35.81 -23.91
CA LEU A 7 17.27 35.80 -22.46
C LEU A 7 15.94 35.17 -22.05
N LYS A 8 14.86 35.35 -22.84
CA LYS A 8 13.56 34.68 -22.67
C LYS A 8 13.66 33.17 -22.93
N PHE A 9 14.38 32.75 -23.97
CA PHE A 9 14.60 31.33 -24.29
C PHE A 9 15.49 30.62 -23.24
N LEU A 10 16.46 31.34 -22.65
CA LEU A 10 17.29 30.80 -21.56
C LEU A 10 16.52 30.69 -20.23
N MET A 11 15.48 31.50 -20.04
CA MET A 11 14.59 31.43 -18.86
C MET A 11 13.59 30.26 -18.99
N LEU A 12 13.09 30.01 -20.21
CA LEU A 12 12.24 28.87 -20.57
C LEU A 12 12.88 27.50 -20.27
N LEU A 13 14.21 27.39 -20.46
CA LEU A 13 14.99 26.18 -20.18
C LEU A 13 15.26 25.93 -18.68
N VAL A 14 15.21 26.99 -17.86
CA VAL A 14 15.41 26.87 -16.41
C VAL A 14 14.11 26.47 -15.70
N VAL A 15 12.95 26.94 -16.18
CA VAL A 15 11.64 26.60 -15.59
C VAL A 15 11.25 25.14 -15.89
N LEU A 16 11.49 24.64 -17.12
CA LEU A 16 11.28 23.21 -17.44
C LEU A 16 12.16 22.25 -16.60
N SER A 17 13.32 22.72 -16.12
CA SER A 17 14.21 21.92 -15.27
C SER A 17 13.88 21.96 -13.79
N LEU A 18 13.00 22.88 -13.35
CA LEU A 18 12.67 23.05 -11.93
C LEU A 18 11.39 22.32 -11.49
N PHE A 19 10.55 21.86 -12.42
CA PHE A 19 9.31 21.13 -12.09
C PHE A 19 9.39 19.61 -12.25
N ALA A 20 10.51 19.07 -12.76
CA ALA A 20 10.69 17.62 -12.90
C ALA A 20 11.27 16.93 -11.65
N LEU A 21 11.12 17.51 -10.46
CA LEU A 21 11.56 16.86 -9.23
C LEU A 21 10.73 17.27 -8.00
N GLN A 22 9.48 16.80 -7.95
CA GLN A 22 8.83 16.55 -6.67
C GLN A 22 8.30 15.11 -6.66
N ALA A 23 9.23 14.16 -6.69
CA ALA A 23 8.97 12.84 -6.13
C ALA A 23 9.22 12.97 -4.62
N GLY A 24 8.16 12.89 -3.81
CA GLY A 24 8.23 12.74 -2.36
C GLY A 24 7.59 13.85 -1.53
N ALA A 25 6.54 13.45 -0.80
CA ALA A 25 6.02 13.97 0.47
C ALA A 25 5.32 15.35 0.50
N ASN A 26 4.00 15.34 0.74
CA ASN A 26 3.30 16.07 1.83
C ASN A 26 1.75 15.98 1.67
N GLN A 27 1.05 15.41 2.66
CA GLN A 27 -0.41 15.33 2.84
C GLN A 27 -1.13 16.67 3.15
N ASN A 28 -0.65 17.73 2.50
CA ASN A 28 -1.27 19.05 2.37
C ASN A 28 -0.54 19.72 1.20
N SER A 29 -0.52 19.05 0.06
CA SER A 29 -0.07 19.67 -1.16
C SER A 29 -1.12 20.74 -1.47
N GLU A 30 -0.74 22.01 -1.28
CA GLU A 30 -1.58 23.12 -1.72
C GLU A 30 -1.88 22.89 -3.21
N PRO A 31 -3.12 23.15 -3.68
CA PRO A 31 -3.49 22.90 -5.06
C PRO A 31 -2.43 23.44 -6.03
N ALA A 32 -1.96 22.59 -6.92
CA ALA A 32 -0.85 22.94 -7.79
C ALA A 32 -1.32 23.88 -8.92
N GLU A 33 -0.40 24.73 -9.35
CA GLU A 33 -0.60 25.58 -10.52
C GLU A 33 0.29 25.09 -11.68
N TYR A 34 -0.30 24.92 -12.85
CA TYR A 34 0.39 24.50 -14.07
C TYR A 34 0.27 25.58 -15.14
N GLU A 35 1.32 25.77 -15.93
CA GLU A 35 1.31 26.73 -17.03
C GLU A 35 1.20 26.03 -18.38
N ILE A 36 0.32 26.54 -19.24
CA ILE A 36 0.26 26.21 -20.66
C ILE A 36 0.56 27.47 -21.47
N ILE A 37 1.64 27.43 -22.24
CA ILE A 37 2.08 28.57 -23.04
C ILE A 37 1.43 28.50 -24.41
N ILE A 38 0.77 29.58 -24.82
CA ILE A 38 0.29 29.78 -26.19
C ILE A 38 1.39 30.50 -26.96
N GLN A 39 2.04 29.79 -27.88
CA GLN A 39 3.11 30.35 -28.71
C GLN A 39 3.18 29.61 -30.03
N GLY A 40 3.42 30.31 -31.15
CA GLY A 40 3.63 29.67 -32.44
C GLY A 40 2.42 28.88 -32.96
N PHE A 41 1.21 29.31 -32.60
CA PHE A 41 -0.04 28.59 -32.92
C PHE A 41 -0.12 27.17 -32.31
N GLU A 42 0.42 26.98 -31.12
CA GLU A 42 0.27 25.75 -30.34
C GLU A 42 0.04 26.06 -28.85
N TYR A 43 -0.59 25.12 -28.15
CA TYR A 43 -0.59 25.06 -26.69
C TYR A 43 0.57 24.17 -26.26
N ASN A 44 1.42 24.64 -25.34
CA ASN A 44 2.58 23.90 -24.87
C ASN A 44 2.59 23.81 -23.33
N PRO A 45 2.42 22.60 -22.74
CA PRO A 45 2.15 21.35 -23.45
C PRO A 45 0.74 21.32 -24.07
N SER A 46 0.56 20.52 -25.13
CA SER A 46 -0.75 20.33 -25.76
C SER A 46 -1.63 19.34 -24.99
N GLU A 47 -1.04 18.52 -24.15
CA GLU A 47 -1.71 17.59 -23.24
C GLU A 47 -1.08 17.72 -21.86
N LEU A 48 -1.90 17.87 -20.83
CA LEU A 48 -1.46 18.04 -19.45
C LEU A 48 -2.31 17.16 -18.53
N THR A 49 -1.65 16.36 -17.67
CA THR A 49 -2.32 15.64 -16.58
C THR A 49 -2.12 16.40 -15.28
N ILE A 50 -3.21 16.62 -14.55
CA ILE A 50 -3.27 17.29 -13.24
C ILE A 50 -4.19 16.52 -12.30
N TYR A 51 -4.27 16.95 -11.04
CA TYR A 51 -5.19 16.38 -10.06
C TYR A 51 -6.41 17.29 -9.80
N GLU A 52 -7.45 16.71 -9.21
CA GLU A 52 -8.65 17.45 -8.82
C GLU A 52 -8.31 18.63 -7.89
N ASN A 53 -8.93 19.78 -8.15
CA ASN A 53 -8.73 21.08 -7.54
C ASN A 53 -7.44 21.82 -7.96
N ASP A 54 -6.60 21.25 -8.82
CA ASP A 54 -5.48 21.97 -9.42
C ASP A 54 -5.96 23.06 -10.39
N THR A 55 -5.08 24.05 -10.59
CA THR A 55 -5.35 25.20 -11.47
C THR A 55 -4.40 25.19 -12.67
N VAL A 56 -4.96 25.38 -13.86
CA VAL A 56 -4.18 25.60 -15.08
C VAL A 56 -4.24 27.06 -15.47
N ILE A 57 -3.08 27.62 -15.81
CA ILE A 57 -2.88 29.00 -16.25
C ILE A 57 -2.40 28.97 -17.69
N TRP A 58 -3.23 29.45 -18.61
CA TRP A 58 -2.85 29.67 -20.00
C TRP A 58 -2.28 31.06 -20.16
N ILE A 59 -1.14 31.19 -20.83
CA ILE A 59 -0.46 32.48 -21.03
C ILE A 59 -0.22 32.67 -22.54
N ASN A 60 -0.78 33.74 -23.10
CA ASN A 60 -0.51 34.07 -24.50
C ASN A 60 0.83 34.79 -24.64
N MET A 61 1.75 34.22 -25.42
CA MET A 61 3.06 34.78 -25.72
C MET A 61 3.22 35.17 -27.19
N ASP A 62 2.16 35.03 -27.99
CA ASP A 62 2.11 35.51 -29.36
C ASP A 62 1.58 36.94 -29.41
N ALA A 63 2.04 37.70 -30.40
CA ALA A 63 1.50 39.03 -30.70
C ALA A 63 0.06 38.97 -31.22
N GLU A 64 -0.36 37.80 -31.69
CA GLU A 64 -1.69 37.52 -32.20
C GLU A 64 -2.65 37.18 -31.04
N THR A 65 -3.94 37.46 -31.23
CA THR A 65 -4.95 37.19 -30.21
C THR A 65 -5.36 35.72 -30.26
N HIS A 66 -5.41 35.08 -29.09
CA HIS A 66 -5.84 33.70 -28.92
C HIS A 66 -6.98 33.59 -27.91
N THR A 67 -7.57 32.40 -27.82
CA THR A 67 -8.56 32.04 -26.79
C THR A 67 -8.25 30.65 -26.26
N VAL A 68 -8.86 30.30 -25.15
CA VAL A 68 -8.91 28.97 -24.55
C VAL A 68 -10.37 28.72 -24.19
N THR A 69 -11.04 27.91 -25.01
CA THR A 69 -12.48 27.70 -24.92
C THR A 69 -12.77 26.20 -24.87
N ALA A 70 -13.56 25.80 -23.86
CA ALA A 70 -14.08 24.44 -23.64
C ALA A 70 -15.60 24.52 -23.38
N ASP A 71 -16.24 23.40 -23.07
CA ASP A 71 -17.66 23.37 -22.72
C ASP A 71 -17.94 24.10 -21.39
N GLU A 72 -16.99 24.05 -20.44
CA GLU A 72 -17.13 24.55 -19.08
C GLU A 72 -16.57 25.97 -18.88
N PHE A 73 -15.73 26.46 -19.78
CA PHE A 73 -15.08 27.76 -19.66
C PHE A 73 -14.76 28.43 -21.00
N ASP A 74 -14.62 29.75 -20.96
CA ASP A 74 -14.15 30.56 -22.08
C ASP A 74 -13.26 31.68 -21.54
N SER A 75 -12.00 31.73 -21.99
CA SER A 75 -11.06 32.78 -21.60
C SER A 75 -11.45 34.16 -22.13
N GLY A 76 -12.25 34.22 -23.20
CA GLY A 76 -12.33 35.39 -24.06
C GLY A 76 -10.99 35.66 -24.77
N ASP A 77 -10.84 36.86 -25.31
CA ASP A 77 -9.64 37.28 -26.05
C ASP A 77 -8.44 37.44 -25.12
N LEU A 78 -7.36 36.70 -25.41
CA LEU A 78 -6.05 36.83 -24.78
C LEU A 78 -5.08 37.52 -25.74
N GLN A 79 -4.60 38.71 -25.39
CA GLN A 79 -3.54 39.43 -26.11
C GLN A 79 -2.14 39.03 -25.61
N ASP A 80 -1.08 39.54 -26.22
CA ASP A 80 0.31 39.28 -25.81
C ASP A 80 0.53 39.62 -24.32
N GLY A 81 0.85 38.58 -23.55
CA GLY A 81 1.09 38.65 -22.11
C GLY A 81 -0.15 38.47 -21.24
N ASP A 82 -1.36 38.36 -21.83
CA ASP A 82 -2.56 38.05 -21.07
C ASP A 82 -2.56 36.59 -20.62
N SER A 83 -3.23 36.34 -19.48
CA SER A 83 -3.38 35.01 -18.93
C SER A 83 -4.81 34.73 -18.51
N PHE A 84 -5.21 33.47 -18.63
CA PHE A 84 -6.47 32.94 -18.11
C PHE A 84 -6.18 31.75 -17.20
N SER A 85 -6.88 31.65 -16.07
CA SER A 85 -6.73 30.54 -15.14
C SER A 85 -8.06 29.85 -14.90
N TYR A 86 -8.05 28.52 -14.81
CA TYR A 86 -9.21 27.71 -14.46
C TYR A 86 -8.83 26.60 -13.49
N THR A 87 -9.64 26.43 -12.45
CA THR A 87 -9.49 25.38 -11.44
C THR A 87 -10.44 24.23 -11.75
N PHE A 88 -9.91 23.01 -11.88
CA PHE A 88 -10.68 21.83 -12.28
C PHE A 88 -11.12 21.04 -11.06
N ASN A 89 -12.41 21.13 -10.71
CA ASN A 89 -12.96 20.50 -9.50
C ASN A 89 -13.67 19.16 -9.76
N GLU A 90 -13.55 18.61 -10.97
CA GLU A 90 -14.13 17.32 -11.32
C GLU A 90 -13.11 16.54 -12.14
N THR A 91 -13.00 15.23 -11.89
CA THR A 91 -12.15 14.34 -12.69
C THR A 91 -12.70 14.19 -14.09
N GLY A 92 -11.83 14.10 -15.10
CA GLY A 92 -12.27 13.92 -16.48
C GLY A 92 -11.22 14.32 -17.50
N THR A 93 -11.65 14.35 -18.76
CA THR A 93 -10.85 14.83 -19.88
C THR A 93 -11.53 16.07 -20.45
N TYR A 94 -10.80 17.17 -20.45
CA TYR A 94 -11.26 18.50 -20.88
C TYR A 94 -10.51 18.91 -22.13
N ASP A 95 -11.18 18.77 -23.28
CA ASP A 95 -10.66 19.25 -24.54
C ASP A 95 -11.00 20.74 -24.71
N TYR A 96 -10.02 21.53 -25.13
CA TYR A 96 -10.18 22.96 -25.36
C TYR A 96 -9.52 23.38 -26.68
N MET A 97 -9.97 24.51 -27.22
CA MET A 97 -9.47 25.01 -28.51
C MET A 97 -9.42 26.53 -28.58
N CYS A 98 -8.70 27.02 -29.60
CA CYS A 98 -8.72 28.43 -29.98
C CYS A 98 -9.80 28.67 -31.04
N ILE A 99 -10.70 29.62 -30.80
CA ILE A 99 -11.79 29.93 -31.75
C ILE A 99 -11.29 30.61 -33.03
N TYR A 100 -10.18 31.35 -32.95
CA TYR A 100 -9.55 32.00 -34.10
C TYR A 100 -8.71 31.05 -34.94
N HIS A 101 -8.18 30.00 -34.30
CA HIS A 101 -7.27 29.04 -34.90
C HIS A 101 -7.75 27.61 -34.59
N PRO A 102 -8.72 27.06 -35.33
CA PRO A 102 -9.37 25.78 -34.99
C PRO A 102 -8.45 24.55 -35.01
N GLN A 103 -7.23 24.69 -35.54
CA GLN A 103 -6.21 23.64 -35.50
C GLN A 103 -5.47 23.60 -34.15
N MET A 104 -5.56 24.67 -33.36
CA MET A 104 -5.04 24.72 -32.00
C MET A 104 -6.03 24.04 -31.07
N GLN A 105 -5.64 22.89 -30.56
CA GLN A 105 -6.39 22.10 -29.60
C GLN A 105 -5.44 21.64 -28.51
N GLY A 106 -5.96 21.53 -27.30
CA GLY A 106 -5.25 20.91 -26.20
C GLY A 106 -6.21 20.15 -25.30
N THR A 107 -5.63 19.35 -24.42
CA THR A 107 -6.38 18.48 -23.53
C THR A 107 -5.81 18.61 -22.12
N VAL A 108 -6.68 18.79 -21.13
CA VAL A 108 -6.36 18.60 -19.71
C VAL A 108 -7.00 17.30 -19.23
N ILE A 109 -6.21 16.41 -18.64
CA ILE A 109 -6.67 15.19 -17.99
C ILE A 109 -6.61 15.44 -16.49
N VAL A 110 -7.76 15.37 -15.83
CA VAL A 110 -7.90 15.57 -14.39
C VAL A 110 -8.13 14.22 -13.74
N GLU A 111 -7.16 13.79 -12.95
CA GLU A 111 -7.21 12.54 -12.20
C GLU A 111 -7.61 12.82 -10.74
N ALA A 112 -8.20 11.84 -10.07
CA ALA A 112 -8.37 11.92 -8.62
C ALA A 112 -6.98 11.81 -7.97
N GLU A 113 -6.73 12.57 -6.91
CA GLU A 113 -5.56 12.29 -6.07
C GLU A 113 -5.73 10.88 -5.49
N VAL A 114 -4.75 10.01 -5.77
CA VAL A 114 -4.61 8.76 -5.05
C VAL A 114 -3.84 9.10 -3.79
N ASP A 115 -4.48 8.91 -2.64
CA ASP A 115 -3.83 9.08 -1.35
C ASP A 115 -2.88 7.90 -1.12
N ASP A 116 -1.71 7.99 -1.75
CA ASP A 116 -0.62 7.01 -1.60
C ASP A 116 0.12 7.20 -0.26
N ASP A 117 -0.26 8.15 0.60
CA ASP A 117 0.36 8.42 1.92
C ASP A 117 -0.49 7.88 3.10
N VAL A 118 -1.42 6.96 2.84
CA VAL A 118 -2.15 6.29 3.92
C VAL A 118 -1.31 5.12 4.46
N PRO A 119 -0.90 5.12 5.74
CA PRO A 119 -0.20 3.98 6.32
C PRO A 119 -1.09 2.73 6.30
N PRO A 120 -0.48 1.54 6.27
CA PRO A 120 -1.26 0.31 6.32
C PRO A 120 -1.92 0.17 7.69
N VAL A 121 -3.06 -0.49 7.74
CA VAL A 121 -3.73 -0.85 9.00
C VAL A 121 -3.85 -2.36 9.03
N ALA A 122 -3.11 -3.00 9.93
CA ALA A 122 -3.08 -4.45 10.04
C ALA A 122 -4.36 -4.98 10.65
N ASP A 123 -5.00 -5.95 10.01
CA ASP A 123 -6.10 -6.71 10.61
C ASP A 123 -6.18 -8.11 9.99
N PHE A 124 -6.59 -9.10 10.78
CA PHE A 124 -6.84 -10.44 10.28
C PHE A 124 -7.78 -11.24 11.16
N THR A 125 -8.25 -12.37 10.61
CA THR A 125 -9.00 -13.38 11.36
C THR A 125 -8.37 -14.75 11.19
N ALA A 126 -8.55 -15.62 12.19
CA ALA A 126 -8.08 -16.99 12.17
C ALA A 126 -9.24 -17.96 12.42
N ASN A 127 -9.24 -19.09 11.71
CA ASN A 127 -10.25 -20.13 11.91
C ASN A 127 -9.67 -21.55 11.72
N PRO A 128 -9.78 -22.44 12.72
CA PRO A 128 -10.26 -22.20 14.09
C PRO A 128 -9.20 -21.50 14.98
N THR A 129 -9.64 -20.83 16.05
CA THR A 129 -8.72 -20.25 17.07
C THR A 129 -8.37 -21.21 18.21
N SER A 130 -9.01 -22.39 18.26
CA SER A 130 -8.66 -23.43 19.21
C SER A 130 -8.99 -24.84 18.71
N GLY A 131 -8.29 -25.84 19.24
CA GLY A 131 -8.49 -27.24 18.87
C GLY A 131 -7.50 -28.16 19.55
N VAL A 132 -7.26 -29.34 18.99
CA VAL A 132 -6.25 -30.30 19.46
C VAL A 132 -5.19 -30.52 18.39
N ALA A 133 -3.96 -30.79 18.80
CA ALA A 133 -2.89 -31.09 17.86
C ALA A 133 -3.13 -32.42 17.11
N PRO A 134 -2.84 -32.51 15.79
CA PRO A 134 -2.46 -31.40 14.90
C PRO A 134 -3.66 -30.51 14.54
N LEU A 135 -3.49 -29.19 14.66
CA LEU A 135 -4.53 -28.21 14.35
C LEU A 135 -4.14 -27.39 13.11
N GLU A 136 -4.85 -27.61 12.00
CA GLU A 136 -4.76 -26.74 10.82
C GLU A 136 -5.64 -25.50 11.00
N VAL A 137 -5.05 -24.31 10.82
CA VAL A 137 -5.70 -23.00 10.93
C VAL A 137 -5.55 -22.26 9.61
N THR A 138 -6.65 -21.67 9.13
CA THR A 138 -6.65 -20.74 8.00
C THR A 138 -6.67 -19.32 8.52
N PHE A 139 -5.80 -18.48 7.97
CA PHE A 139 -5.73 -17.05 8.26
C PHE A 139 -6.29 -16.26 7.08
N THR A 140 -7.12 -15.27 7.37
CA THR A 140 -7.70 -14.36 6.39
C THR A 140 -7.25 -12.94 6.72
N ASP A 141 -6.52 -12.32 5.81
CA ASP A 141 -6.14 -10.90 5.90
C ASP A 141 -7.36 -10.00 5.70
N ASN A 142 -7.49 -8.99 6.54
CA ASN A 142 -8.47 -7.92 6.46
C ASN A 142 -7.79 -6.54 6.48
N SER A 143 -6.47 -6.48 6.26
CA SER A 143 -5.70 -5.25 6.38
C SER A 143 -6.08 -4.22 5.31
N GLU A 144 -5.95 -2.95 5.65
CA GLU A 144 -6.16 -1.82 4.73
C GLU A 144 -4.81 -1.27 4.25
N ASN A 145 -4.73 -0.86 2.98
CA ASN A 145 -3.55 -0.24 2.36
C ASN A 145 -2.25 -1.07 2.45
N ALA A 146 -2.34 -2.39 2.61
CA ALA A 146 -1.20 -3.30 2.66
C ALA A 146 -0.67 -3.65 1.26
N VAL A 147 0.65 -3.67 1.12
CA VAL A 147 1.35 -4.08 -0.12
C VAL A 147 2.18 -5.34 0.12
N GLU A 148 2.87 -5.42 1.27
CA GLU A 148 3.60 -6.62 1.69
C GLU A 148 3.03 -7.22 2.98
N TYR A 149 3.24 -8.53 3.14
CA TYR A 149 2.68 -9.33 4.24
C TYR A 149 3.77 -10.18 4.88
N HIS A 150 3.82 -10.18 6.20
CA HIS A 150 4.68 -11.05 6.98
C HIS A 150 3.92 -11.65 8.15
N TRP A 151 3.76 -12.97 8.12
CA TRP A 151 3.17 -13.76 9.19
C TRP A 151 4.27 -14.39 10.04
N ASP A 152 4.15 -14.25 11.36
CA ASP A 152 4.83 -15.08 12.35
C ASP A 152 3.77 -15.89 13.10
N PHE A 153 3.81 -17.23 12.97
CA PHE A 153 2.81 -18.10 13.60
C PHE A 153 3.10 -18.36 15.09
N GLY A 154 4.18 -17.82 15.66
CA GLY A 154 4.54 -17.98 17.07
C GLY A 154 5.16 -19.35 17.41
N ASP A 155 5.29 -20.24 16.44
CA ASP A 155 5.95 -21.55 16.56
C ASP A 155 7.33 -21.61 15.86
N GLY A 156 7.79 -20.48 15.35
CA GLY A 156 9.03 -20.32 14.59
C GLY A 156 8.88 -20.47 13.08
N ASN A 157 7.68 -20.75 12.57
CA ASN A 157 7.38 -20.71 11.13
C ASN A 157 6.78 -19.36 10.72
N THR A 158 6.98 -18.98 9.46
CA THR A 158 6.53 -17.70 8.90
C THR A 158 5.91 -17.88 7.52
N SER A 159 5.13 -16.90 7.06
CA SER A 159 4.61 -16.84 5.67
C SER A 159 4.63 -15.41 5.12
N ALA A 160 4.59 -15.30 3.80
CA ALA A 160 4.39 -14.05 3.06
C ALA A 160 3.16 -14.09 2.14
N GLU A 161 2.34 -15.14 2.26
CA GLU A 161 1.07 -15.23 1.53
C GLU A 161 0.04 -14.29 2.16
N VAL A 162 -0.90 -13.77 1.36
CA VAL A 162 -1.99 -12.91 1.86
C VAL A 162 -2.90 -13.68 2.81
N ASN A 163 -3.26 -14.92 2.47
CA ASN A 163 -4.18 -15.76 3.26
C ASN A 163 -3.58 -17.16 3.45
N PRO A 164 -2.60 -17.34 4.36
CA PRO A 164 -1.93 -18.62 4.53
C PRO A 164 -2.78 -19.63 5.31
N THR A 165 -2.43 -20.91 5.15
CA THR A 165 -2.80 -21.97 6.09
C THR A 165 -1.57 -22.45 6.84
N HIS A 166 -1.73 -22.73 8.15
CA HIS A 166 -0.66 -23.25 8.99
C HIS A 166 -1.15 -24.38 9.90
N THR A 167 -0.31 -25.39 10.12
CA THR A 167 -0.65 -26.54 10.98
C THR A 167 0.22 -26.55 12.23
N TYR A 168 -0.40 -26.38 13.39
CA TYR A 168 0.25 -26.52 14.68
C TYR A 168 0.33 -27.99 15.11
N LEU A 169 1.54 -28.51 15.20
CA LEU A 169 1.79 -29.93 15.48
C LEU A 169 1.88 -30.28 16.97
N THR A 170 2.10 -29.28 17.83
CA THR A 170 2.28 -29.47 19.27
C THR A 170 1.24 -28.67 20.06
N PRO A 171 0.78 -29.19 21.20
CA PRO A 171 -0.07 -28.42 22.10
C PRO A 171 0.69 -27.25 22.73
N ASP A 172 0.20 -26.03 22.53
CA ASP A 172 0.67 -24.81 23.16
C ASP A 172 -0.34 -23.67 22.95
N VAL A 173 -0.04 -22.49 23.50
CA VAL A 173 -0.70 -21.23 23.12
C VAL A 173 0.26 -20.44 22.23
N TYR A 174 -0.15 -20.22 20.99
CA TYR A 174 0.63 -19.50 19.99
C TYR A 174 0.08 -18.09 19.81
N THR A 175 0.96 -17.08 19.87
CA THR A 175 0.62 -15.71 19.46
C THR A 175 1.02 -15.54 18.00
N VAL A 176 0.02 -15.37 17.14
CA VAL A 176 0.22 -15.11 15.71
C VAL A 176 0.32 -13.62 15.50
N THR A 177 1.31 -13.17 14.73
CA THR A 177 1.49 -11.77 14.36
C THR A 177 1.42 -11.64 12.84
N LEU A 178 0.58 -10.73 12.35
CA LEU A 178 0.64 -10.25 10.98
C LEU A 178 1.28 -8.87 11.00
N THR A 179 2.37 -8.69 10.26
CA THR A 179 2.95 -7.37 9.95
C THR A 179 2.67 -7.07 8.48
N VAL A 180 2.07 -5.93 8.20
CA VAL A 180 1.84 -5.43 6.84
C VAL A 180 2.60 -4.14 6.61
N SER A 181 3.06 -3.93 5.38
CA SER A 181 3.80 -2.74 5.00
C SER A 181 3.35 -2.17 3.66
N ASN A 182 3.54 -0.87 3.50
CA ASN A 182 3.52 -0.17 2.22
C ASN A 182 4.66 0.87 2.19
N GLU A 183 4.70 1.75 1.20
CA GLU A 183 5.76 2.76 1.07
C GLU A 183 5.74 3.85 2.16
N VAL A 184 4.61 3.98 2.85
CA VAL A 184 4.36 4.97 3.91
C VAL A 184 4.82 4.46 5.27
N GLY A 185 4.64 3.16 5.53
CA GLY A 185 5.01 2.57 6.81
C GLY A 185 4.60 1.12 6.97
N GLU A 186 4.56 0.70 8.23
CA GLU A 186 4.22 -0.66 8.64
C GLU A 186 3.26 -0.62 9.84
N ASP A 187 2.39 -1.61 9.93
CA ASP A 187 1.52 -1.86 11.08
C ASP A 187 1.44 -3.36 11.38
N SER A 188 1.02 -3.73 12.59
CA SER A 188 0.96 -5.12 13.01
C SER A 188 -0.27 -5.45 13.86
N ALA A 189 -0.85 -6.63 13.63
CA ALA A 189 -1.96 -7.18 14.41
C ALA A 189 -1.56 -8.53 15.03
N GLU A 190 -2.16 -8.88 16.16
CA GLU A 190 -1.92 -10.15 16.86
C GLU A 190 -3.22 -10.89 17.21
N GLU A 191 -3.19 -12.23 17.16
CA GLU A 191 -4.28 -13.11 17.62
C GLU A 191 -3.73 -14.38 18.27
N THR A 192 -4.46 -14.97 19.21
CA THR A 192 -4.03 -16.16 19.95
C THR A 192 -4.69 -17.45 19.45
N ILE A 193 -3.88 -18.49 19.21
CA ILE A 193 -4.33 -19.84 18.85
C ILE A 193 -4.02 -20.80 20.00
N THR A 194 -5.05 -21.48 20.51
CA THR A 194 -4.91 -22.43 21.62
C THR A 194 -4.99 -23.88 21.14
N VAL A 195 -3.89 -24.62 21.25
CA VAL A 195 -3.79 -26.02 20.81
C VAL A 195 -3.70 -26.94 22.03
N GLY A 196 -4.71 -27.77 22.21
CA GLY A 196 -4.79 -28.77 23.27
C GLY A 196 -4.11 -30.08 22.91
N HIS A 197 -3.87 -30.90 23.94
CA HIS A 197 -3.44 -32.28 23.75
C HIS A 197 -4.57 -33.10 23.12
N PRO A 198 -4.28 -34.05 22.22
CA PRO A 198 -5.25 -35.08 21.89
C PRO A 198 -5.65 -35.76 23.20
N VAL A 199 -6.96 -35.92 23.42
CA VAL A 199 -7.43 -36.72 24.56
C VAL A 199 -6.92 -38.12 24.30
N ASP A 200 -5.88 -38.53 25.03
CA ASP A 200 -5.51 -39.94 25.09
C ASP A 200 -6.77 -40.66 25.56
N ASP A 201 -7.33 -41.51 24.72
CA ASP A 201 -8.25 -42.56 25.14
C ASP A 201 -7.45 -43.47 26.08
N GLU A 202 -7.22 -43.02 27.31
CA GLU A 202 -6.69 -43.86 28.37
C GLU A 202 -7.67 -45.04 28.43
N PRO A 203 -7.20 -46.29 28.24
CA PRO A 203 -8.10 -47.42 28.23
C PRO A 203 -8.83 -47.40 29.57
N SER A 204 -10.14 -47.20 29.50
CA SER A 204 -11.04 -47.22 30.66
C SER A 204 -10.58 -48.33 31.61
N PRO A 205 -10.43 -48.08 32.93
CA PRO A 205 -10.04 -49.13 33.86
C PRO A 205 -11.00 -50.29 33.68
N ILE A 206 -10.52 -51.42 33.14
CA ILE A 206 -11.35 -52.56 32.79
C ILE A 206 -12.11 -52.95 34.07
N PRO A 207 -13.45 -52.76 34.14
CA PRO A 207 -14.20 -53.09 35.34
C PRO A 207 -14.25 -54.62 35.41
N GLY A 208 -13.32 -55.22 36.15
CA GLY A 208 -13.31 -56.66 36.35
C GLY A 208 -11.97 -57.38 36.39
N PHE A 209 -10.83 -56.71 36.16
CA PHE A 209 -9.54 -57.39 36.37
C PHE A 209 -9.00 -57.13 37.78
N GLY A 210 -9.46 -57.95 38.73
CA GLY A 210 -8.78 -58.10 40.02
C GLY A 210 -7.44 -58.81 39.82
N ILE A 211 -6.35 -58.08 39.61
CA ILE A 211 -5.00 -58.58 39.86
C ILE A 211 -4.25 -57.58 40.74
N ILE A 212 -3.95 -58.06 41.94
CA ILE A 212 -2.93 -57.57 42.87
C ILE A 212 -1.59 -57.58 42.15
N PHE A 213 -0.88 -56.45 42.04
CA PHE A 213 0.56 -56.36 42.32
C PHE A 213 1.00 -54.90 42.29
N ALA A 214 1.31 -54.37 43.47
CA ALA A 214 2.16 -53.20 43.60
C ALA A 214 3.59 -53.59 43.18
N ILE A 215 4.21 -52.82 42.30
CA ILE A 215 5.66 -52.61 42.39
C ILE A 215 5.98 -51.16 42.04
N THR A 216 6.25 -50.39 43.08
CA THR A 216 7.13 -49.23 43.03
C THR A 216 8.48 -49.61 42.43
N SER A 217 9.05 -48.71 41.63
CA SER A 217 10.50 -48.44 41.48
C SER A 217 11.12 -48.72 40.11
N LEU A 218 11.40 -47.63 39.39
CA LEU A 218 12.44 -47.54 38.36
C LEU A 218 13.78 -47.01 38.94
N PHE A 219 13.99 -47.08 40.26
CA PHE A 219 15.25 -46.70 40.91
C PHE A 219 15.74 -47.81 41.85
N ALA A 220 16.14 -48.98 41.33
CA ALA A 220 17.10 -49.89 41.99
C ALA A 220 17.51 -51.10 41.11
N ILE A 221 18.11 -50.88 39.93
CA ILE A 221 18.79 -51.96 39.17
C ILE A 221 20.31 -51.74 39.12
N ALA A 222 20.97 -51.43 40.24
CA ALA A 222 22.44 -51.31 40.24
C ALA A 222 23.20 -51.95 41.43
N ALA A 223 22.54 -52.54 42.43
CA ALA A 223 23.25 -52.96 43.65
C ALA A 223 23.28 -54.47 43.98
N LEU A 224 22.60 -55.35 43.24
CA LEU A 224 22.49 -56.77 43.65
C LEU A 224 23.01 -57.80 42.63
N VAL A 225 24.08 -57.48 41.89
CA VAL A 225 24.82 -58.47 41.07
C VAL A 225 26.20 -58.80 41.68
N LYS A 226 26.68 -58.07 42.71
CA LYS A 226 28.06 -58.23 43.21
C LYS A 226 28.25 -59.12 44.46
N LYS A 227 27.21 -59.70 45.07
CA LYS A 227 27.36 -60.51 46.31
C LYS A 227 27.01 -62.00 46.21
N ILE A 228 26.86 -62.56 45.00
CA ILE A 228 26.71 -64.03 44.80
C ILE A 228 27.98 -64.67 44.19
N ARG A 229 29.03 -63.90 43.92
CA ARG A 229 30.37 -64.46 43.61
C ARG A 229 31.38 -64.04 44.68
N GLN A 230 31.44 -64.79 45.78
CA GLN A 230 32.68 -65.36 46.35
C GLN A 230 32.43 -65.95 47.76
N LYS A 231 32.69 -67.25 47.85
CA LYS A 231 32.93 -68.10 49.03
C LYS A 231 31.76 -68.46 49.95
#